data_AF-A0A7G9S1Q7-F1
#
_entry.id   AF-A0A7G9S1Q7-F1
#
_cell.length_a   1.000
_cell.length_b   1.000
_cell.length_c   1.000
_cell.angle_alpha   90.00
_cell.angle_beta   90.00
_cell.angle_gamma   90.00
#
_symmetry.space_group_name_H-M   'P 1'
#
loop_
_entity.id
_entity.type
_entity.pdbx_description
1 polymer ?
#
loop_
_entity_poly.entity_id
_entity_poly.type
_entity_poly.pdbx_seq_one_letter_code
_entity_poly.pdbx_strand_id
1 'polypeptide(L)'
;MKKQNNKKGFTLIELVIVIAILAILALILIPAMSGYIGSANTSKNQADARSLFTAASVVAAETKVGESIDAETATKAGKPDADVKVTRNTTDGTVESITYTPEKGDIIIFDGKDFK
;
A
#
# COMPACT_ATOMS: atom_id res chain seq x y z
N MET A 1 20.41 48.25 37.24
CA MET A 1 19.35 48.52 36.23
C MET A 1 18.67 47.21 35.87
N LYS A 2 17.37 47.05 36.18
CA LYS A 2 16.61 45.82 35.93
C LYS A 2 15.94 45.91 34.56
N LYS A 3 16.37 45.08 33.61
CA LYS A 3 15.81 45.00 32.25
C LYS A 3 14.42 44.36 32.33
N GLN A 4 13.37 45.14 32.09
CA GLN A 4 12.01 44.63 31.97
C GLN A 4 11.93 43.81 30.66
N ASN A 5 11.71 42.51 30.79
CA ASN A 5 11.52 41.63 29.64
C ASN A 5 10.11 41.87 29.09
N ASN A 6 10.02 42.60 27.97
CA ASN A 6 8.78 42.77 27.22
C ASN A 6 8.30 41.41 26.71
N LYS A 7 7.42 40.75 27.47
CA LYS A 7 6.68 39.59 26.98
C LYS A 7 5.63 40.10 26.01
N LYS A 8 5.97 40.11 24.71
CA LYS A 8 4.98 40.25 23.64
C LYS A 8 4.09 39.00 23.69
N GLY A 9 2.91 39.13 24.29
CA GLY A 9 1.89 38.09 24.28
C GLY A 9 1.30 37.96 22.88
N PHE A 10 0.95 36.73 22.51
CA PHE A 10 0.16 36.45 21.32
C PHE A 10 -1.25 37.02 21.51
N THR A 11 -1.78 37.74 20.53
CA THR A 11 -3.14 38.26 20.64
C THR A 11 -4.14 37.14 20.34
N LEU A 12 -5.28 37.13 21.04
CA LEU A 12 -6.33 36.14 20.77
C LEU A 12 -6.84 36.24 19.33
N ILE A 13 -6.85 37.45 18.77
CA ILE A 13 -7.26 37.67 17.38
C ILE A 13 -6.30 37.02 16.37
N GLU A 14 -4.99 37.04 16.62
CA GLU A 14 -4.02 36.31 15.79
C GLU A 14 -4.29 34.80 15.81
N LEU A 15 -4.71 34.24 16.95
CA LEU A 15 -5.07 32.83 17.03
C LEU A 15 -6.33 32.50 16.23
N VAL A 16 -7.36 33.35 16.33
CA VAL A 16 -8.65 33.14 15.67
C VAL A 16 -8.51 33.19 14.16
N ILE A 17 -7.69 34.09 13.62
CA ILE A 17 -7.46 34.18 12.17
C ILE A 17 -6.73 32.93 11.66
N VAL A 18 -5.76 32.40 12.42
CA VAL A 18 -5.00 31.21 12.02
C VAL A 18 -5.91 29.98 11.96
N ILE A 19 -6.74 29.72 12.97
CA ILE A 19 -7.67 28.59 12.95
C ILE A 19 -8.74 28.74 11.84
N ALA A 20 -9.15 29.97 11.53
CA ALA A 20 -10.09 30.24 10.44
C ALA A 20 -9.49 29.86 9.07
N ILE A 21 -8.22 30.23 8.82
CA ILE A 21 -7.53 29.85 7.58
C ILE A 21 -7.31 28.32 7.53
N LEU A 22 -6.89 27.70 8.63
CA LEU A 22 -6.72 26.24 8.70
C LEU A 22 -8.03 25.49 8.42
N ALA A 23 -9.17 26.00 8.89
CA ALA A 23 -10.48 25.42 8.60
C ALA A 23 -10.83 25.45 7.11
N ILE A 24 -10.55 26.57 6.43
CA ILE A 24 -10.77 26.72 4.97
C ILE A 24 -9.86 25.76 4.20
N LEU A 25 -8.57 25.67 4.56
CA LEU A 25 -7.62 24.77 3.91
C LEU A 25 -8.00 23.30 4.10
N ALA A 26 -8.43 22.91 5.31
CA ALA A 26 -8.86 21.55 5.61
C ALA A 26 -10.08 21.14 4.77
N LEU A 27 -11.03 22.05 4.55
CA LEU A 27 -12.24 21.79 3.76
C LEU A 27 -11.91 21.38 2.32
N ILE A 28 -10.91 22.01 1.71
CA ILE A 28 -10.47 21.73 0.32
C ILE A 28 -9.55 20.49 0.30
N LEU A 29 -8.72 20.32 1.32
CA LEU A 29 -7.71 19.27 1.37
C LEU A 29 -8.31 17.87 1.54
N ILE A 30 -9.35 17.71 2.36
CA ILE A 30 -9.97 16.39 2.64
C ILE A 30 -10.45 15.67 1.37
N PRO A 31 -11.32 16.27 0.51
CA PRO A 31 -11.79 15.59 -0.70
C PRO A 31 -10.65 15.37 -1.71
N ALA A 32 -9.72 16.33 -1.82
CA ALA A 32 -8.56 16.20 -2.70
C ALA A 32 -7.69 14.99 -2.29
N MET A 33 -7.39 14.83 -1.00
CA MET A 33 -6.50 13.79 -0.51
C MET A 33 -7.14 12.38 -0.53
N SER A 34 -8.47 12.28 -0.42
CA SER A 34 -9.18 11.01 -0.45
C SER A 34 -8.93 10.20 -1.74
N GLY A 35 -8.93 10.87 -2.91
CA GLY A 35 -8.63 10.21 -4.19
C GLY A 35 -7.17 9.77 -4.33
N TYR A 36 -6.21 10.57 -3.82
CA TYR A 36 -4.78 10.23 -3.87
C TYR A 36 -4.45 8.99 -3.03
N ILE A 37 -5.09 8.81 -1.87
CA ILE A 37 -4.88 7.63 -1.02
C ILE A 37 -5.34 6.35 -1.74
N GLY A 38 -6.48 6.39 -2.44
CA GLY A 38 -6.99 5.24 -3.21
C GLY A 38 -6.03 4.82 -4.34
N SER A 39 -5.59 5.79 -5.15
CA SER A 39 -4.64 5.53 -6.24
C SER A 39 -3.27 5.08 -5.73
N ALA A 40 -2.77 5.67 -4.64
CA ALA A 40 -1.51 5.27 -4.02
C ALA A 40 -1.57 3.83 -3.48
N ASN A 41 -2.68 3.44 -2.83
CA ASN A 41 -2.90 2.08 -2.37
C ASN A 41 -2.99 1.09 -3.54
N THR A 42 -3.71 1.44 -4.61
CA THR A 42 -3.81 0.59 -5.81
C THR A 42 -2.43 0.37 -6.44
N SER A 43 -1.66 1.45 -6.63
CA SER A 43 -0.30 1.36 -7.19
C SER A 43 0.65 0.56 -6.30
N LYS A 44 0.56 0.71 -4.97
CA LYS A 44 1.34 -0.05 -4.00
C LYS A 44 0.99 -1.54 -4.07
N ASN A 45 -0.30 -1.87 -4.03
CA ASN A 45 -0.76 -3.25 -4.05
C ASN A 45 -0.43 -3.95 -5.39
N GLN A 46 -0.47 -3.22 -6.52
CA GLN A 46 -0.03 -3.76 -7.81
C GLN A 46 1.48 -4.02 -7.85
N ALA A 47 2.30 -3.14 -7.29
CA ALA A 47 3.74 -3.36 -7.18
C ALA A 47 4.05 -4.58 -6.29
N ASP A 48 3.32 -4.72 -5.19
CA ASP A 48 3.43 -5.86 -4.28
C ASP A 48 3.06 -7.17 -4.98
N ALA A 49 1.91 -7.21 -5.68
CA ALA A 49 1.48 -8.40 -6.43
C ALA A 49 2.50 -8.84 -7.49
N ARG A 50 3.14 -7.89 -8.18
CA ARG A 50 4.23 -8.18 -9.14
C ARG A 50 5.48 -8.76 -8.49
N SER A 51 5.88 -8.19 -7.36
CA SER A 51 7.01 -8.70 -6.58
C SER A 51 6.74 -10.13 -6.11
N LEU A 52 5.53 -10.38 -5.60
CA LEU A 52 5.08 -11.71 -5.18
C LEU A 52 5.04 -12.69 -6.35
N PHE A 53 4.56 -12.27 -7.54
CA PHE A 53 4.52 -13.14 -8.72
C PHE A 53 5.91 -13.60 -9.12
N THR A 54 6.86 -12.66 -9.12
CA THR A 54 8.26 -12.96 -9.41
C THR A 54 8.84 -13.91 -8.36
N ALA A 55 8.66 -13.64 -7.06
CA ALA A 55 9.14 -14.51 -5.99
C ALA A 55 8.53 -15.92 -6.07
N ALA A 56 7.21 -16.03 -6.26
CA ALA A 56 6.52 -17.30 -6.42
C ALA A 56 6.99 -18.05 -7.67
N SER A 57 7.31 -17.35 -8.77
CA SER A 57 7.82 -17.99 -9.99
C SER A 57 9.20 -18.61 -9.80
N VAL A 58 10.06 -17.99 -8.98
CA VAL A 58 11.38 -18.55 -8.60
C VAL A 58 11.18 -19.81 -7.77
N VAL A 59 10.35 -19.75 -6.73
CA VAL A 59 10.04 -20.91 -5.88
C VAL A 59 9.38 -22.03 -6.70
N ALA A 60 8.52 -21.68 -7.65
CA ALA A 60 7.87 -22.62 -8.55
C ALA A 60 8.86 -23.34 -9.47
N ALA A 61 9.92 -22.67 -9.92
CA ALA A 61 10.96 -23.32 -10.73
C ALA A 61 11.73 -24.40 -9.93
N GLU A 62 11.84 -24.25 -8.62
CA GLU A 62 12.55 -25.18 -7.74
C GLU A 62 11.63 -26.28 -7.16
N THR A 63 10.31 -26.05 -7.18
CA THR A 63 9.31 -26.93 -6.57
C THR A 63 8.67 -27.85 -7.60
N LYS A 64 8.47 -29.12 -7.23
CA LYS A 64 7.85 -30.13 -8.12
C LYS A 64 6.44 -29.73 -8.56
N VAL A 65 6.09 -30.13 -9.78
CA VAL A 65 4.75 -29.94 -10.35
C VAL A 65 3.73 -30.68 -9.49
N GLY A 66 2.64 -30.01 -9.12
CA GLY A 66 1.56 -30.56 -8.29
C GLY A 66 1.69 -30.32 -6.78
N GLU A 67 2.81 -29.74 -6.32
CA GLU A 67 2.97 -29.33 -4.93
C GLU A 67 2.54 -27.86 -4.74
N SER A 68 1.76 -27.61 -3.68
CA SER A 68 1.29 -26.27 -3.34
C SER A 68 2.45 -25.41 -2.85
N ILE A 69 2.59 -24.21 -3.43
CA ILE A 69 3.47 -23.17 -2.86
C ILE A 69 2.65 -22.43 -1.83
N ASP A 70 3.01 -22.61 -0.56
CA ASP A 70 2.53 -21.79 0.53
C ASP A 70 3.01 -20.34 0.34
N ALA A 71 2.08 -19.41 0.50
CA ALA A 71 2.36 -17.99 0.31
C ALA A 71 3.45 -17.49 1.25
N GLU A 72 3.65 -18.13 2.40
CA GLU A 72 4.71 -17.84 3.38
C GLU A 72 6.13 -18.03 2.81
N THR A 73 6.32 -18.99 1.89
CA THR A 73 7.60 -19.22 1.20
C THR A 73 7.89 -18.15 0.14
N ALA A 74 6.85 -17.59 -0.48
CA ALA A 74 6.97 -16.51 -1.48
C ALA A 74 7.00 -15.08 -0.87
N THR A 75 6.59 -14.91 0.39
CA THR A 75 6.36 -13.60 1.04
C THR A 75 7.51 -13.09 1.91
N LYS A 76 8.73 -13.67 1.85
CA LYS A 76 9.89 -13.11 2.56
C LYS A 76 10.26 -11.67 2.15
N ALA A 77 9.65 -11.15 1.08
CA ALA A 77 9.62 -9.73 0.74
C ALA A 77 8.53 -8.97 1.51
N GLY A 78 8.62 -8.97 2.85
CA GLY A 78 7.90 -8.08 3.78
C GLY A 78 6.51 -7.58 3.36
N LYS A 79 5.46 -8.37 3.66
CA LYS A 79 4.14 -7.81 4.00
C LYS A 79 3.22 -8.86 4.66
N PRO A 80 3.05 -8.81 6.00
CA PRO A 80 2.20 -9.74 6.76
C PRO A 80 0.70 -9.40 6.78
N ASP A 81 0.25 -8.32 6.14
CA ASP A 81 -1.12 -7.79 6.32
C ASP A 81 -2.09 -8.13 5.15
N ALA A 82 -1.76 -9.12 4.32
CA ALA A 82 -2.57 -9.51 3.18
C ALA A 82 -2.58 -11.03 2.98
N ASP A 83 -3.75 -11.60 2.70
CA ASP A 83 -3.87 -13.01 2.31
C ASP A 83 -3.42 -13.15 0.85
N VAL A 84 -2.38 -13.94 0.64
CA VAL A 84 -1.76 -14.17 -0.67
C VAL A 84 -2.01 -15.62 -1.06
N LYS A 85 -2.48 -15.87 -2.29
CA LYS A 85 -2.66 -17.22 -2.83
C LYS A 85 -1.94 -17.35 -4.16
N VAL A 86 -1.16 -18.42 -4.32
CA VAL A 86 -0.45 -18.73 -5.55
C VAL A 86 -1.17 -19.87 -6.27
N THR A 87 -1.58 -19.64 -7.51
CA THR A 87 -2.17 -20.65 -8.39
C THR A 87 -1.12 -21.07 -9.41
N ARG A 88 -0.90 -22.38 -9.56
CA ARG A 88 0.08 -22.96 -10.49
C ARG A 88 -0.62 -23.77 -11.58
N ASN A 89 -0.03 -23.74 -12.77
CA ASN A 89 -0.40 -24.65 -13.85
C ASN A 89 -0.05 -26.08 -13.45
N THR A 90 -1.04 -26.97 -13.45
CA THR A 90 -0.89 -28.38 -13.06
C THR A 90 -0.06 -29.20 -14.04
N THR A 91 0.13 -28.71 -15.27
CA THR A 91 0.88 -29.39 -16.33
C THR A 91 2.37 -29.09 -16.24
N ASP A 92 2.73 -27.81 -16.08
CA ASP A 92 4.11 -27.33 -16.21
C ASP A 92 4.70 -26.81 -14.90
N GLY A 93 3.89 -26.70 -13.84
CA GLY A 93 4.30 -26.16 -12.54
C GLY A 93 4.58 -24.66 -12.52
N THR A 94 4.36 -23.93 -13.62
CA THR A 94 4.55 -22.48 -13.65
C THR A 94 3.47 -21.76 -12.84
N VAL A 95 3.76 -20.58 -12.29
CA VAL A 95 2.75 -19.73 -11.65
C VAL A 95 1.80 -19.19 -12.72
N GLU A 96 0.51 -19.44 -12.55
CA GLU A 96 -0.56 -18.96 -13.44
C GLU A 96 -1.15 -17.65 -12.93
N SER A 97 -1.35 -17.54 -11.62
CA SER A 97 -1.81 -16.28 -11.02
C SER A 97 -1.44 -16.16 -9.55
N ILE A 98 -1.36 -14.93 -9.06
CA ILE A 98 -1.39 -14.61 -7.64
C ILE A 98 -2.64 -13.82 -7.31
N THR A 99 -3.35 -14.25 -6.27
CA THR A 99 -4.40 -13.46 -5.63
C THR A 99 -3.81 -12.76 -4.42
N TYR A 100 -3.87 -11.43 -4.42
CA TYR A 100 -3.48 -10.57 -3.32
C TYR A 100 -4.75 -9.94 -2.72
N THR A 101 -5.03 -10.25 -1.46
CA THR A 101 -6.19 -9.73 -0.73
C THR A 101 -5.69 -8.78 0.37
N PRO A 102 -5.69 -7.46 0.14
CA PRO A 102 -5.30 -6.50 1.16
C PRO A 102 -6.36 -6.41 2.27
N GLU A 103 -5.95 -6.01 3.49
CA GLU A 103 -6.87 -5.73 4.60
C GLU A 103 -7.92 -4.65 4.24
N LYS A 104 -7.57 -3.71 3.36
CA LYS A 104 -8.46 -2.68 2.83
C LYS A 104 -8.21 -2.44 1.35
N GLY A 105 -9.29 -2.41 0.57
CA GLY A 105 -9.25 -2.24 -0.88
C GLY A 105 -9.73 -3.47 -1.61
N ASP A 106 -9.63 -3.44 -2.94
CA ASP A 106 -10.12 -4.53 -3.78
C ASP A 106 -9.11 -5.69 -3.86
N ILE A 107 -9.63 -6.90 -4.07
CA ILE A 107 -8.82 -8.09 -4.36
C ILE A 107 -8.12 -7.87 -5.69
N ILE A 108 -6.81 -8.11 -5.72
CA ILE A 108 -6.00 -8.01 -6.93
C ILE A 108 -5.63 -9.42 -7.36
N ILE A 109 -6.04 -9.79 -8.57
CA ILE A 109 -5.60 -11.02 -9.22
C ILE A 109 -4.57 -10.62 -10.27
N PHE A 110 -3.39 -11.20 -10.19
CA PHE A 110 -2.28 -10.94 -11.09
C PHE A 110 -1.93 -12.23 -11.84
N ASP A 111 -2.17 -12.28 -13.14
CA ASP A 111 -2.13 -13.53 -13.95
C ASP A 111 -0.90 -13.63 -14.87
N GLY A 112 0.07 -12.72 -14.71
CA GLY A 112 1.30 -12.69 -15.51
C GLY A 112 1.10 -12.36 -17.00
N LYS A 113 -0.14 -12.31 -17.49
CA LYS A 113 -0.48 -11.92 -18.88
C LYS A 113 -0.56 -10.42 -19.07
N ASP A 114 -0.73 -9.68 -17.97
CA ASP A 114 -0.66 -8.22 -17.89
C ASP A 114 0.70 -7.61 -18.31
N PHE A 115 1.69 -8.44 -18.69
CA PHE A 115 3.02 -8.04 -19.14
C PHE A 115 3.27 -8.10 -20.66
N LYS A 116 2.25 -8.39 -21.47
CA LYS A 116 2.36 -8.33 -22.94
C LYS A 116 2.05 -6.96 -23.52
#